data_AF-A0A1I0ES26-F1
#
_entry.id   AF-A0A1I0ES26-F1
#
_cell.length_a   1.000
_cell.length_b   1.000
_cell.length_c   1.000
_cell.angle_alpha   90.00
_cell.angle_beta   90.00
_cell.angle_gamma   90.00
#
_symmetry.space_group_name_H-M   'P 1'
#
loop_
_entity.id
_entity.type
_entity.pdbx_description
1 polymer ?
#
loop_
_entity_poly.entity_id
_entity_poly.type
_entity_poly.pdbx_seq_one_letter_code
_entity_poly.pdbx_strand_id
1 'polypeptide(L)'
;MLGIIHYNISEMLKYIQLGKLVVGIIVFPILVSYGNLVETYEGGNVLRSHKGHMEAQGVTVPFTMSIIIGSTKKLAILLPDKEYTSQGPLFWYANQVYYEAGFDTLCFHYATQDIDEQKLPVIINEMIGSFLQKQDYDSIHFVSMGVGSTITAYFLTHQVYPTAQAVWYSPYIHDPDVLQALLDRPNKGLIFLGEDGDLIEEEGAQLIEEQDHLIVAHVAGGNEFLETEWSTENSVNVMRSLVQIVQEFIEGGEIELIEEKTKIMVYIRFYGDDFPLEEVTEKIGLEPTKTEKKGEEMIPPNGRVNPNFRRYYPETCWELSTEYEETIFFEDQMNQIIEKLRSKTFVINELREKYGLKSHVQVVLQVENGETPIITLDKRMIRFAHQIETEYIGFDMYLMPYDENLRFESDGVTFKGRRLR
;
A
#
# COMPACT_ATOMS: atom_id res chain seq x y z
N MET A 1 15.99 -47.97 18.65
CA MET A 1 16.63 -48.55 19.86
C MET A 1 16.56 -47.47 20.93
N LEU A 2 15.61 -47.56 21.85
CA LEU A 2 15.32 -46.57 22.90
C LEU A 2 16.43 -46.59 23.96
N GLY A 3 17.03 -45.44 24.25
CA GLY A 3 17.93 -45.25 25.39
C GLY A 3 17.35 -44.21 26.35
N ILE A 4 16.76 -44.67 27.45
CA ILE A 4 16.34 -43.82 28.57
C ILE A 4 17.52 -43.71 29.52
N ILE A 5 18.07 -42.50 29.70
CA ILE A 5 19.09 -42.23 30.72
C ILE A 5 18.35 -41.86 32.02
N HIS A 6 18.43 -42.72 33.03
CA HIS A 6 18.00 -42.43 34.39
C HIS A 6 19.10 -41.65 35.13
N TYR A 7 18.80 -40.44 35.60
CA TYR A 7 19.65 -39.76 36.58
C TYR A 7 19.27 -40.15 38.02
N ASN A 8 20.27 -40.45 38.83
CA ASN A 8 20.15 -40.95 40.20
C ASN A 8 19.98 -39.78 41.18
N ILE A 9 18.84 -39.71 41.87
CA ILE A 9 18.45 -38.66 42.83
C ILE A 9 19.46 -38.48 43.98
N SER A 10 20.31 -39.47 44.25
CA SER A 10 21.32 -39.37 45.32
C SER A 10 22.48 -38.41 45.05
N GLU A 11 22.80 -38.09 43.78
CA GLU A 11 23.88 -37.14 43.46
C GLU A 11 23.47 -35.68 43.65
N MET A 12 22.18 -35.34 43.47
CA MET A 12 21.70 -33.96 43.65
C MET A 12 21.73 -33.51 45.12
N LEU A 13 21.57 -34.44 46.07
CA LEU A 13 21.56 -34.11 47.50
C LEU A 13 22.94 -33.71 48.05
N LYS A 14 24.04 -33.99 47.33
CA LYS A 14 25.38 -33.53 47.73
C LYS A 14 25.56 -32.02 47.60
N TYR A 15 24.81 -31.35 46.72
CA TYR A 15 24.95 -29.90 46.50
C TYR A 15 24.20 -29.04 47.53
N ILE A 16 23.34 -29.64 48.38
CA ILE A 16 22.54 -28.91 49.37
C ILE A 16 23.31 -28.67 50.69
N GLN A 17 24.47 -29.30 50.93
CA GLN A 17 25.24 -29.13 52.16
C GLN A 17 26.33 -28.03 52.15
N LEU A 18 26.47 -27.25 51.07
CA LEU A 18 27.47 -26.18 50.97
C LEU A 18 26.83 -24.81 50.69
N GLY A 19 25.93 -24.38 51.58
CA GLY A 19 25.71 -22.98 52.02
C GLY A 19 25.83 -21.80 51.03
N LYS A 20 25.53 -21.97 49.74
CA LYS A 20 25.43 -20.88 48.76
C LYS A 20 24.03 -20.87 48.16
N LEU A 21 23.24 -19.90 48.59
CA LEU A 21 21.94 -19.57 48.01
C LEU A 21 22.18 -19.03 46.58
N VAL A 22 21.97 -19.85 45.57
CA VAL A 22 21.72 -19.39 44.20
C VAL A 22 20.22 -19.52 43.99
N VAL A 23 19.53 -18.40 43.87
CA VAL A 23 18.13 -18.36 43.43
C VAL A 23 18.13 -18.75 41.96
N GLY A 24 17.99 -20.05 41.70
CA GLY A 24 17.77 -20.58 40.36
C GLY A 24 16.30 -20.43 40.01
N ILE A 25 16.02 -19.58 39.03
CA ILE A 25 14.76 -19.62 38.27
C ILE A 25 14.67 -21.03 37.68
N ILE A 26 13.60 -21.76 38.02
CA ILE A 26 13.30 -23.06 37.42
C ILE A 26 12.84 -22.77 35.98
N VAL A 27 13.75 -22.88 35.03
CA VAL A 27 13.42 -22.90 33.60
C VAL A 27 12.92 -24.31 33.29
N PHE A 28 11.62 -24.44 33.00
CA PHE A 28 11.09 -25.67 32.43
C PHE A 28 11.72 -25.88 31.05
N PRO A 29 12.30 -27.06 30.74
CA PRO A 29 12.83 -27.31 29.41
C PRO A 29 11.68 -27.42 28.40
N ILE A 30 11.59 -26.44 27.51
CA ILE A 30 10.70 -26.48 26.34
C ILE A 30 11.18 -27.60 25.40
N LEU A 31 10.30 -28.58 25.12
CA LEU A 31 10.54 -29.61 24.13
C LEU A 31 10.30 -29.02 22.72
N VAL A 32 11.33 -29.00 21.89
CA VAL A 32 11.17 -28.75 20.44
C VAL A 32 11.21 -30.11 19.76
N SER A 33 10.10 -30.51 19.14
CA SER A 33 10.01 -31.77 18.40
C SER A 33 10.12 -31.51 16.91
N TYR A 34 11.11 -32.14 16.28
CA TYR A 34 11.37 -32.00 14.85
C TYR A 34 10.63 -33.10 14.05
N GLY A 35 9.68 -32.73 13.18
CA GLY A 35 8.98 -33.62 12.22
C GLY A 35 9.66 -33.79 10.84
N ASN A 36 8.92 -34.29 9.85
CA ASN A 36 9.43 -34.70 8.52
C ASN A 36 10.21 -33.58 7.78
N LEU A 37 11.40 -33.91 7.27
CA LEU A 37 12.20 -33.05 6.39
C LEU A 37 11.74 -33.16 4.94
N VAL A 38 11.62 -32.02 4.26
CA VAL A 38 11.44 -31.94 2.81
C VAL A 38 12.54 -31.03 2.25
N GLU A 39 13.29 -31.55 1.28
CA GLU A 39 14.30 -30.79 0.52
C GLU A 39 13.70 -30.40 -0.84
N THR A 40 13.68 -29.10 -1.15
CA THR A 40 13.22 -28.56 -2.43
C THR A 40 14.26 -27.58 -2.99
N TYR A 41 14.23 -27.41 -4.31
CA TYR A 41 15.12 -26.51 -5.04
C TYR A 41 14.29 -25.35 -5.59
N GLU A 42 14.49 -24.15 -5.04
CA GLU A 42 13.82 -22.91 -5.48
C GLU A 42 14.84 -21.78 -5.56
N GLY A 43 14.90 -21.09 -6.71
CA GLY A 43 15.76 -19.91 -6.90
C GLY A 43 17.28 -20.17 -6.88
N GLY A 44 17.73 -21.43 -6.97
CA GLY A 44 19.16 -21.78 -6.92
C GLY A 44 19.72 -22.03 -5.51
N ASN A 45 18.91 -21.83 -4.46
CA ASN A 45 19.22 -22.21 -3.09
C ASN A 45 18.60 -23.58 -2.76
N VAL A 46 19.27 -24.35 -1.91
CA VAL A 46 18.71 -25.61 -1.38
C VAL A 46 17.95 -25.28 -0.10
N LEU A 47 16.65 -25.59 -0.10
CA LEU A 47 15.74 -25.31 1.00
C LEU A 47 15.55 -26.54 1.86
N ARG A 48 15.60 -26.37 3.18
CA ARG A 48 15.12 -27.36 4.15
C ARG A 48 13.90 -26.81 4.84
N SER A 49 12.74 -27.38 4.51
CA SER A 49 11.51 -27.11 5.25
C SER A 49 11.34 -28.13 6.35
N HIS A 50 11.00 -27.63 7.53
CA HIS A 50 10.85 -28.38 8.74
C HIS A 50 9.53 -28.03 9.41
N LYS A 51 8.66 -29.03 9.60
CA LYS A 51 7.44 -28.87 10.38
C LYS A 51 7.64 -29.48 11.76
N GLY A 52 7.35 -28.71 12.80
CA GLY A 52 7.57 -29.11 14.18
C GLY A 52 6.52 -28.56 15.11
N HIS A 53 6.75 -28.77 16.41
CA HIS A 53 5.94 -28.18 17.47
C HIS A 53 6.86 -27.56 18.53
N MET A 54 6.44 -26.43 19.08
CA MET A 54 7.05 -25.81 20.26
C MET A 54 6.03 -25.85 21.40
N GLU A 55 6.52 -25.94 22.64
CA GLU A 55 5.67 -26.00 23.82
C GLU A 55 6.06 -24.91 24.82
N ALA A 56 5.10 -24.16 25.34
CA ALA A 56 5.31 -23.21 26.43
C ALA A 56 4.03 -23.10 27.25
N GLN A 57 4.17 -22.94 28.57
CA GLN A 57 3.05 -22.87 29.53
C GLN A 57 2.00 -24.00 29.37
N GLY A 58 2.42 -25.20 28.94
CA GLY A 58 1.53 -26.34 28.70
C GLY A 58 0.70 -26.26 27.41
N VAL A 59 0.99 -25.29 26.53
CA VAL A 59 0.38 -25.14 25.21
C VAL A 59 1.40 -25.56 24.15
N THR A 60 0.99 -26.39 23.20
CA THR A 60 1.82 -26.86 22.09
C THR A 60 1.38 -26.20 20.80
N VAL A 61 2.27 -25.47 20.13
CA VAL A 61 1.98 -24.76 18.88
C VAL A 61 2.79 -25.36 17.72
N PRO A 62 2.14 -25.79 16.61
CA PRO A 62 2.85 -26.18 15.41
C PRO A 62 3.53 -24.99 14.74
N PHE A 63 4.67 -25.24 14.12
CA PHE A 63 5.38 -24.26 13.31
C PHE A 63 5.93 -24.89 12.03
N THR A 64 6.19 -24.05 11.03
CA THR A 64 7.02 -24.39 9.87
C THR A 64 8.26 -23.51 9.92
N MET A 65 9.44 -24.13 9.77
CA MET A 65 10.71 -23.43 9.61
C MET A 65 11.27 -23.75 8.23
N SER A 66 11.71 -22.72 7.51
CA SER A 66 12.41 -22.86 6.24
C SER A 66 13.82 -22.32 6.39
N ILE A 67 14.81 -23.17 6.12
CA ILE A 67 16.23 -22.87 6.31
C ILE A 67 16.94 -22.87 4.96
N ILE A 68 17.72 -21.82 4.70
CA ILE A 68 18.60 -21.73 3.54
C ILE A 68 19.93 -22.42 3.86
N ILE A 69 20.29 -23.44 3.08
CA ILE A 69 21.57 -24.13 3.25
C ILE A 69 22.72 -23.21 2.84
N GLY A 70 23.68 -22.98 3.75
CA GLY A 70 24.80 -22.07 3.53
C GLY A 70 24.99 -21.03 4.64
N SER A 71 24.04 -21.00 5.60
CA SER A 71 23.95 -20.07 6.73
C SER A 71 23.66 -18.63 6.29
N THR A 72 22.47 -18.17 6.66
CA THR A 72 22.14 -16.76 6.72
C THR A 72 22.04 -16.38 8.20
N LYS A 73 22.36 -15.12 8.53
CA LYS A 73 22.16 -14.57 9.88
C LYS A 73 20.90 -13.70 9.94
N LYS A 74 19.91 -14.02 9.11
CA LYS A 74 18.67 -13.26 8.94
C LYS A 74 17.48 -14.18 9.18
N LEU A 75 16.52 -13.75 10.00
CA LEU A 75 15.32 -14.51 10.34
C LEU A 75 14.05 -13.66 10.16
N ALA A 76 13.07 -14.17 9.44
CA ALA A 76 11.72 -13.62 9.41
C ALA A 76 10.79 -14.49 10.27
N ILE A 77 10.08 -13.88 11.22
CA ILE A 77 9.12 -14.54 12.10
C ILE A 77 7.72 -14.12 11.68
N LEU A 78 6.92 -15.07 11.21
CA LEU A 78 5.58 -14.84 10.69
C LEU A 78 4.52 -15.23 11.75
N LEU A 79 3.72 -14.24 12.13
CA LEU A 79 2.72 -14.27 13.19
C LEU A 79 1.34 -13.93 12.60
N PRO A 80 0.59 -14.94 12.14
CA PRO A 80 -0.72 -14.72 11.50
C PRO A 80 -1.79 -14.18 12.46
N ASP A 81 -2.93 -13.78 11.91
CA ASP A 81 -4.12 -13.57 12.71
C ASP A 81 -4.79 -14.91 13.08
N LYS A 82 -5.75 -14.91 14.01
CA LYS A 82 -6.54 -16.10 14.35
C LYS A 82 -7.52 -16.48 13.24
N GLU A 83 -8.09 -15.49 12.55
CA GLU A 83 -9.03 -15.72 11.45
C GLU A 83 -8.31 -15.85 10.11
N TYR A 84 -7.05 -15.39 10.02
CA TYR A 84 -6.21 -15.47 8.83
C TYR A 84 -4.95 -16.30 9.05
N THR A 85 -4.94 -17.55 8.58
CA THR A 85 -3.80 -18.45 8.78
C THR A 85 -2.58 -18.08 7.92
N SER A 86 -1.41 -18.62 8.28
CA SER A 86 -0.18 -18.51 7.49
C SER A 86 -0.22 -19.09 6.07
N GLN A 87 -1.29 -19.83 5.73
CA GLN A 87 -1.50 -20.35 4.38
C GLN A 87 -2.27 -19.38 3.49
N GLY A 88 -2.77 -18.26 4.03
CA GLY A 88 -3.43 -17.22 3.25
C GLY A 88 -2.44 -16.47 2.33
N PRO A 89 -2.92 -15.90 1.20
CA PRO A 89 -2.07 -15.22 0.21
C PRO A 89 -1.06 -14.21 0.80
N LEU A 90 -1.50 -13.32 1.70
CA LEU A 90 -0.63 -12.30 2.29
C LEU A 90 0.62 -12.91 2.93
N PHE A 91 0.42 -13.89 3.83
CA PHE A 91 1.50 -14.55 4.55
C PHE A 91 2.30 -15.50 3.64
N TRP A 92 1.64 -16.16 2.70
CA TRP A 92 2.31 -17.04 1.76
C TRP A 92 3.32 -16.27 0.91
N TYR A 93 2.89 -15.17 0.29
CA TYR A 93 3.78 -14.37 -0.56
C TYR A 93 4.82 -13.61 0.28
N ALA A 94 4.46 -13.04 1.44
CA ALA A 94 5.44 -12.42 2.32
C ALA A 94 6.56 -13.41 2.70
N ASN A 95 6.21 -14.65 3.05
CA ASN A 95 7.20 -15.69 3.33
C ASN A 95 8.14 -15.95 2.13
N GLN A 96 7.62 -15.94 0.89
CA GLN A 96 8.45 -16.10 -0.31
C GLN A 96 9.40 -14.93 -0.51
N VAL A 97 8.92 -13.68 -0.36
CA VAL A 97 9.76 -12.49 -0.50
C VAL A 97 10.92 -12.51 0.50
N TYR A 98 10.65 -12.84 1.76
CA TYR A 98 11.70 -12.97 2.77
C TYR A 98 12.72 -14.06 2.41
N TYR A 99 12.25 -15.20 1.89
CA TYR A 99 13.12 -16.26 1.43
C TYR A 99 14.02 -15.82 0.27
N GLU A 100 13.45 -15.16 -0.75
CA GLU A 100 14.19 -14.61 -1.89
C GLU A 100 15.23 -13.57 -1.44
N ALA A 101 14.93 -12.80 -0.39
CA ALA A 101 15.84 -11.86 0.25
C ALA A 101 16.91 -12.51 1.18
N GLY A 102 16.92 -13.84 1.28
CA GLY A 102 17.91 -14.60 2.04
C GLY A 102 17.64 -14.71 3.53
N PHE A 103 16.38 -14.65 3.97
CA PHE A 103 16.00 -14.92 5.36
C PHE A 103 15.64 -16.38 5.55
N ASP A 104 16.09 -16.97 6.66
CA ASP A 104 15.39 -18.12 7.22
C ASP A 104 14.00 -17.66 7.68
N THR A 105 12.99 -18.52 7.60
CA THR A 105 11.64 -18.16 8.03
C THR A 105 11.11 -19.09 9.12
N LEU A 106 10.44 -18.51 10.12
CA LEU A 106 9.77 -19.23 11.20
C LEU A 106 8.30 -18.79 11.23
N CYS A 107 7.42 -19.71 10.88
CA CYS A 107 6.00 -19.46 10.75
C CYS A 107 5.21 -20.25 11.80
N PHE A 108 4.42 -19.56 12.63
CA PHE A 108 3.58 -20.18 13.64
C PHE A 108 2.18 -20.52 13.11
N HIS A 109 1.58 -21.61 13.64
CA HIS A 109 0.26 -22.11 13.25
C HIS A 109 -0.67 -22.24 14.47
N TYR A 110 -0.89 -21.13 15.19
CA TYR A 110 -1.80 -21.08 16.33
C TYR A 110 -3.26 -20.74 15.96
N ALA A 111 -3.49 -20.21 14.76
CA ALA A 111 -4.80 -19.69 14.34
C ALA A 111 -5.96 -20.69 14.48
N THR A 112 -5.69 -21.98 14.21
CA THR A 112 -6.71 -23.04 14.27
C THR A 112 -6.82 -23.72 15.63
N GLN A 113 -6.11 -23.22 16.65
CA GLN A 113 -6.08 -23.82 17.98
C GLN A 113 -6.98 -23.07 18.96
N ASP A 114 -7.53 -23.82 19.92
CA ASP A 114 -8.29 -23.27 21.04
C ASP A 114 -7.34 -22.74 22.12
N ILE A 115 -6.70 -21.61 21.82
CA ILE A 115 -5.80 -20.89 22.72
C ILE A 115 -6.46 -19.56 23.09
N ASP A 116 -6.41 -19.25 24.39
CA ASP A 116 -6.80 -17.95 24.93
C ASP A 116 -5.90 -16.84 24.36
N GLU A 117 -6.49 -15.95 23.56
CA GLU A 117 -5.78 -14.89 22.85
C GLU A 117 -5.01 -13.96 23.79
N GLN A 118 -5.51 -13.73 25.00
CA GLN A 118 -4.84 -12.89 25.99
C GLN A 118 -3.53 -13.50 26.50
N LYS A 119 -3.38 -14.83 26.41
CA LYS A 119 -2.17 -15.55 26.82
C LYS A 119 -1.21 -15.78 25.67
N LEU A 120 -1.68 -15.66 24.43
CA LEU A 120 -0.93 -15.98 23.24
C LEU A 120 0.38 -15.16 23.12
N PRO A 121 0.41 -13.84 23.38
CA PRO A 121 1.64 -13.05 23.34
C PRO A 121 2.75 -13.59 24.24
N VAL A 122 2.42 -13.91 25.50
CA VAL A 122 3.38 -14.41 26.48
C VAL A 122 3.90 -15.80 26.07
N ILE A 123 2.99 -16.70 25.67
CA ILE A 123 3.32 -18.08 25.26
C ILE A 123 4.25 -18.07 24.04
N ILE A 124 3.87 -17.36 22.97
CA ILE A 124 4.64 -17.33 21.74
C ILE A 124 5.97 -16.60 21.94
N ASN A 125 6.01 -15.54 22.76
CA ASN A 125 7.26 -14.87 23.14
C ASN A 125 8.24 -15.81 23.86
N GLU A 126 7.78 -16.66 24.78
CA GLU A 126 8.63 -17.67 25.43
C GLU A 126 9.17 -18.70 24.41
N MET A 127 8.33 -19.14 23.47
CA MET A 127 8.74 -20.06 22.40
C MET A 127 9.80 -19.44 21.49
N ILE A 128 9.60 -18.20 21.03
CA ILE A 128 10.56 -17.46 20.20
C ILE A 128 11.85 -17.24 20.98
N GLY A 129 11.79 -16.79 22.24
CA GLY A 129 12.98 -16.58 23.06
C GLY A 129 13.82 -17.84 23.24
N SER A 130 13.18 -18.98 23.50
CA SER A 130 13.85 -20.29 23.60
C SER A 130 14.44 -20.77 22.28
N PHE A 131 13.78 -20.48 21.16
CA PHE A 131 14.27 -20.76 19.82
C PHE A 131 15.53 -19.93 19.50
N LEU A 132 15.47 -18.62 19.73
CA LEU A 132 16.57 -17.68 19.47
C LEU A 132 17.78 -17.94 20.37
N GLN A 133 17.62 -18.46 21.59
CA GLN A 133 18.78 -18.87 22.41
C GLN A 133 19.64 -19.97 21.78
N LYS A 134 19.11 -20.72 20.81
CA LYS A 134 19.79 -21.86 20.17
C LYS A 134 20.36 -21.50 18.79
N GLN A 135 20.11 -20.30 18.29
CA GLN A 135 20.48 -19.85 16.94
C GLN A 135 21.08 -18.45 17.00
N ASP A 136 21.99 -18.12 16.09
CA ASP A 136 22.64 -16.80 16.06
C ASP A 136 22.18 -16.02 14.84
N TYR A 137 21.19 -15.12 15.03
CA TYR A 137 20.66 -14.23 13.99
C TYR A 137 21.00 -12.77 14.31
N ASP A 138 21.59 -12.06 13.35
CA ASP A 138 21.96 -10.65 13.47
C ASP A 138 20.82 -9.71 13.04
N SER A 139 19.91 -10.19 12.18
CA SER A 139 18.77 -9.44 11.65
C SER A 139 17.49 -10.24 11.84
N ILE A 140 16.51 -9.68 12.55
CA ILE A 140 15.22 -10.32 12.79
C ILE A 140 14.11 -9.41 12.26
N HIS A 141 13.22 -9.95 11.44
CA HIS A 141 12.06 -9.23 10.94
C HIS A 141 10.79 -9.94 11.42
N PHE A 142 9.82 -9.17 11.88
CA PHE A 142 8.47 -9.67 12.18
C PHE A 142 7.54 -9.41 11.02
N VAL A 143 6.65 -10.36 10.73
CA VAL A 143 5.53 -10.17 9.80
C VAL A 143 4.28 -10.56 10.55
N SER A 144 3.39 -9.61 10.78
CA SER A 144 2.28 -9.80 11.70
C SER A 144 0.96 -9.28 11.17
N MET A 145 -0.14 -9.85 11.66
CA MET A 145 -1.50 -9.42 11.33
C MET A 145 -2.45 -9.68 12.49
N GLY A 146 -3.44 -8.80 12.71
CA GLY A 146 -4.48 -8.99 13.72
C GLY A 146 -3.90 -9.37 15.08
N VAL A 147 -4.28 -10.52 15.66
CA VAL A 147 -3.71 -10.98 16.95
C VAL A 147 -2.20 -11.21 16.92
N GLY A 148 -1.60 -11.50 15.76
CA GLY A 148 -0.15 -11.60 15.63
C GLY A 148 0.58 -10.27 15.92
N SER A 149 -0.12 -9.14 15.76
CA SER A 149 0.43 -7.82 16.10
C SER A 149 0.63 -7.66 17.62
N THR A 150 -0.26 -8.21 18.46
CA THR A 150 -0.11 -8.16 19.93
C THR A 150 1.10 -8.97 20.40
N ILE A 151 1.38 -10.11 19.75
CA ILE A 151 2.58 -10.91 20.00
C ILE A 151 3.84 -10.12 19.63
N THR A 152 3.83 -9.48 18.46
CA THR A 152 4.97 -8.67 17.97
C THR A 152 5.22 -7.49 18.91
N ALA A 153 4.16 -6.77 19.29
CA ALA A 153 4.22 -5.67 20.24
C ALA A 153 4.78 -6.11 21.60
N TYR A 154 4.29 -7.22 22.14
CA TYR A 154 4.79 -7.79 23.40
C TYR A 154 6.28 -8.12 23.30
N PHE A 155 6.72 -8.77 22.22
CA PHE A 155 8.11 -9.12 22.00
C PHE A 155 9.01 -7.87 21.90
N LEU A 156 8.60 -6.89 21.11
CA LEU A 156 9.32 -5.65 20.91
C LEU A 156 9.37 -4.78 22.18
N THR A 157 8.36 -4.84 23.06
CA THR A 157 8.35 -4.05 24.31
C THR A 157 9.11 -4.72 25.45
N HIS A 158 9.09 -6.05 25.54
CA HIS A 158 9.65 -6.79 26.67
C HIS A 158 11.06 -7.35 26.44
N GLN A 159 11.55 -7.37 25.20
CA GLN A 159 12.90 -7.85 24.87
C GLN A 159 13.68 -6.83 24.03
N VAL A 160 15.00 -6.76 24.26
CA VAL A 160 15.88 -5.81 23.57
C VAL A 160 16.41 -6.41 22.27
N TYR A 161 15.69 -6.17 21.17
CA TYR A 161 16.17 -6.43 19.81
C TYR A 161 16.30 -5.11 19.05
N PRO A 162 17.46 -4.42 19.17
CA PRO A 162 17.61 -3.06 18.68
C PRO A 162 17.58 -2.97 17.15
N THR A 163 17.77 -4.08 16.45
CA THR A 163 17.76 -4.15 14.98
C THR A 163 16.49 -4.77 14.40
N ALA A 164 15.54 -5.19 15.25
CA ALA A 164 14.36 -5.91 14.76
C ALA A 164 13.43 -4.98 13.97
N GLN A 165 13.12 -5.33 12.73
CA GLN A 165 12.17 -4.60 11.89
C GLN A 165 10.83 -5.34 11.84
N ALA A 166 9.76 -4.68 11.39
CA ALA A 166 8.45 -5.31 11.34
C ALA A 166 7.59 -4.85 10.16
N VAL A 167 6.91 -5.81 9.53
CA VAL A 167 5.81 -5.60 8.59
C VAL A 167 4.50 -5.92 9.31
N TRP A 168 3.55 -5.00 9.29
CA TRP A 168 2.27 -5.09 9.97
C TRP A 168 1.14 -4.99 8.96
N TYR A 169 0.39 -6.06 8.77
CA TYR A 169 -0.86 -6.03 8.00
C TYR A 169 -2.01 -5.81 8.98
N SER A 170 -2.74 -4.70 8.85
CA SER A 170 -3.89 -4.36 9.70
C SER A 170 -3.62 -4.63 11.21
N PRO A 171 -2.61 -3.97 11.82
CA PRO A 171 -2.28 -4.17 13.22
C PRO A 171 -3.47 -3.81 14.13
N TYR A 172 -3.62 -4.50 15.26
CA TYR A 172 -4.73 -4.27 16.18
C TYR A 172 -4.45 -3.05 17.08
N ILE A 173 -4.50 -1.86 16.49
CA ILE A 173 -4.08 -0.58 17.10
C ILE A 173 -5.00 -0.13 18.26
N HIS A 174 -6.19 -0.69 18.37
CA HIS A 174 -7.04 -0.57 19.56
C HIS A 174 -6.39 -1.13 20.83
N ASP A 175 -5.47 -2.08 20.69
CA ASP A 175 -4.68 -2.59 21.81
C ASP A 175 -3.60 -1.57 22.19
N PRO A 176 -3.62 -1.02 23.42
CA PRO A 176 -2.66 0.00 23.84
C PRO A 176 -1.20 -0.46 23.75
N ASP A 177 -0.92 -1.75 23.96
CA ASP A 177 0.44 -2.28 23.89
C ASP A 177 0.94 -2.31 22.44
N VAL A 178 0.04 -2.57 21.47
CA VAL A 178 0.34 -2.50 20.04
C VAL A 178 0.62 -1.07 19.62
N LEU A 179 -0.26 -0.13 19.96
CA LEU A 179 -0.08 1.28 19.63
C LEU A 179 1.23 1.81 20.24
N GLN A 180 1.50 1.52 21.52
CA GLN A 180 2.73 1.95 22.18
C GLN A 180 3.98 1.38 21.49
N ALA A 181 3.96 0.11 21.07
CA ALA A 181 5.09 -0.51 20.38
C ALA A 181 5.38 0.16 19.03
N LEU A 182 4.36 0.64 18.33
CA LEU A 182 4.49 1.38 17.07
C LEU A 182 5.04 2.80 17.29
N LEU A 183 4.56 3.51 18.32
CA LEU A 183 4.95 4.90 18.59
C LEU A 183 6.35 5.04 19.21
N ASP A 184 6.71 4.20 20.17
CA ASP A 184 7.88 4.44 21.03
C ASP A 184 9.22 3.96 20.46
N ARG A 185 9.20 3.03 19.51
CA ARG A 185 10.42 2.32 19.10
C ARG A 185 11.00 2.91 17.81
N PRO A 186 12.30 3.24 17.75
CA PRO A 186 12.91 3.83 16.56
C PRO A 186 13.18 2.83 15.43
N ASN A 187 12.64 1.61 15.52
CA ASN A 187 12.92 0.55 14.57
C ASN A 187 12.06 0.75 13.32
N LYS A 188 12.65 0.55 12.14
CA LYS A 188 11.90 0.65 10.88
C LYS A 188 10.71 -0.31 10.87
N GLY A 189 9.54 0.23 10.58
CA GLY A 189 8.29 -0.52 10.42
C GLY A 189 7.62 -0.20 9.09
N LEU A 190 6.98 -1.20 8.50
CA LEU A 190 6.07 -1.05 7.35
C LEU A 190 4.68 -1.49 7.78
N ILE A 191 3.69 -0.65 7.58
CA ILE A 191 2.32 -0.85 8.05
C ILE A 191 1.40 -0.76 6.86
N PHE A 192 0.48 -1.70 6.74
CA PHE A 192 -0.59 -1.68 5.75
C PHE A 192 -1.95 -1.55 6.45
N LEU A 193 -2.77 -0.61 5.99
CA LEU A 193 -4.13 -0.37 6.48
C LEU A 193 -5.11 -0.38 5.30
N GLY A 194 -6.24 -1.07 5.40
CA GLY A 194 -7.27 -1.04 4.35
C GLY A 194 -8.28 0.10 4.57
N GLU A 195 -8.51 0.95 3.56
CA GLU A 195 -9.42 2.13 3.60
C GLU A 195 -10.87 1.80 3.99
N ASP A 196 -11.36 0.61 3.63
CA ASP A 196 -12.70 0.16 3.97
C ASP A 196 -12.73 -0.64 5.29
N GLY A 197 -11.60 -0.74 6.00
CA GLY A 197 -11.48 -1.39 7.30
C GLY A 197 -11.67 -0.41 8.47
N ASP A 198 -12.04 -0.96 9.63
CA ASP A 198 -12.41 -0.17 10.83
C ASP A 198 -11.26 0.67 11.42
N LEU A 199 -10.00 0.35 11.10
CA LEU A 199 -8.83 0.92 11.77
C LEU A 199 -8.48 2.34 11.32
N ILE A 200 -8.89 2.77 10.12
CA ILE A 200 -8.44 4.06 9.55
C ILE A 200 -9.13 5.26 10.20
N GLU A 201 -10.31 5.08 10.77
CA GLU A 201 -11.01 6.15 11.47
C GLU A 201 -10.48 6.38 12.90
N GLU A 202 -9.51 5.60 13.35
CA GLU A 202 -8.96 5.71 14.69
C GLU A 202 -7.94 6.84 14.84
N GLU A 203 -7.98 7.53 15.99
CA GLU A 203 -6.96 8.50 16.39
C GLU A 203 -5.55 7.87 16.41
N GLY A 204 -5.45 6.58 16.73
CA GLY A 204 -4.19 5.84 16.71
C GLY A 204 -3.54 5.75 15.33
N ALA A 205 -4.33 5.65 14.25
CA ALA A 205 -3.80 5.60 12.88
C ALA A 205 -3.07 6.90 12.52
N GLN A 206 -3.66 8.05 12.84
CA GLN A 206 -3.04 9.37 12.62
C GLN A 206 -1.72 9.52 13.38
N LEU A 207 -1.67 9.06 14.64
CA LEU A 207 -0.44 9.12 15.45
C LEU A 207 0.69 8.25 14.87
N ILE A 208 0.34 7.09 14.30
CA ILE A 208 1.28 6.17 13.66
C ILE A 208 1.80 6.77 12.35
N GLU A 209 0.93 7.39 11.55
CA GLU A 209 1.33 8.14 10.36
C GLU A 209 2.32 9.25 10.70
N GLU A 210 2.21 9.87 11.88
CA GLU A 210 3.12 10.93 12.30
C GLU A 210 4.59 10.50 12.51
N GLN A 211 4.90 9.21 12.55
CA GLN A 211 6.20 8.68 12.94
C GLN A 211 7.19 8.53 11.77
N ASP A 212 8.39 9.12 11.89
CA ASP A 212 9.45 9.09 10.86
C ASP A 212 10.08 7.70 10.65
N HIS A 213 9.99 6.80 11.63
CA HIS A 213 10.51 5.42 11.51
C HIS A 213 9.50 4.44 10.90
N LEU A 214 8.29 4.89 10.59
CA LEU A 214 7.23 4.06 10.04
C LEU A 214 6.92 4.45 8.60
N ILE A 215 6.76 3.43 7.76
CA ILE A 215 6.13 3.55 6.45
C ILE A 215 4.70 3.07 6.64
N VAL A 216 3.74 3.97 6.57
CA VAL A 216 2.32 3.58 6.58
C VAL A 216 1.83 3.56 5.13
N ALA A 217 1.11 2.52 4.74
CA ALA A 217 0.58 2.31 3.40
C ALA A 217 -0.92 2.01 3.50
N HIS A 218 -1.77 2.93 3.03
CA HIS A 218 -3.22 2.72 2.95
C HIS A 218 -3.55 2.01 1.65
N VAL A 219 -4.39 0.98 1.69
CA VAL A 219 -4.83 0.19 0.55
C VAL A 219 -6.22 0.67 0.16
N ALA A 220 -6.31 1.37 -0.98
CA ALA A 220 -7.58 1.97 -1.40
C ALA A 220 -8.65 0.91 -1.67
N GLY A 221 -9.82 1.09 -1.03
CA GLY A 221 -10.94 0.14 -1.06
C GLY A 221 -10.64 -1.23 -0.46
N GLY A 222 -9.54 -1.37 0.30
CA GLY A 222 -9.16 -2.62 0.95
C GLY A 222 -9.86 -2.77 2.31
N ASN A 223 -10.30 -3.97 2.65
CA ASN A 223 -10.82 -4.31 3.97
C ASN A 223 -9.70 -4.64 4.99
N GLU A 224 -10.03 -5.21 6.15
CA GLU A 224 -9.07 -5.64 7.17
C GLU A 224 -8.09 -6.73 6.69
N PHE A 225 -8.43 -7.45 5.62
CA PHE A 225 -7.55 -8.41 4.93
C PHE A 225 -6.83 -7.80 3.72
N LEU A 226 -6.94 -6.48 3.53
CA LEU A 226 -6.38 -5.73 2.41
C LEU A 226 -6.90 -6.19 1.05
N GLU A 227 -8.08 -6.82 1.02
CA GLU A 227 -8.75 -7.25 -0.21
C GLU A 227 -9.82 -6.22 -0.59
N THR A 228 -9.96 -5.95 -1.90
CA THR A 228 -11.00 -5.04 -2.39
C THR A 228 -12.29 -5.78 -2.64
N GLU A 229 -13.43 -5.22 -2.21
CA GLU A 229 -14.71 -5.85 -2.51
C GLU A 229 -15.03 -5.81 -4.01
N TRP A 230 -15.60 -6.90 -4.52
CA TRP A 230 -16.21 -7.00 -5.87
C TRP A 230 -15.25 -7.00 -7.08
N SER A 231 -13.93 -7.09 -6.91
CA SER A 231 -12.99 -7.29 -8.02
C SER A 231 -11.80 -8.19 -7.67
N THR A 232 -11.85 -9.45 -8.09
CA THR A 232 -10.71 -10.40 -7.93
C THR A 232 -9.45 -9.90 -8.64
N GLU A 233 -9.60 -9.25 -9.81
CA GLU A 233 -8.46 -8.70 -10.55
C GLU A 233 -7.77 -7.59 -9.75
N ASN A 234 -8.55 -6.69 -9.14
CA ASN A 234 -8.00 -5.65 -8.27
C ASN A 234 -7.31 -6.26 -7.05
N SER A 235 -7.93 -7.23 -6.36
CA SER A 235 -7.30 -7.89 -5.21
C SER A 235 -5.98 -8.59 -5.57
N VAL A 236 -5.87 -9.18 -6.77
CA VAL A 236 -4.59 -9.75 -7.27
C VAL A 236 -3.55 -8.66 -7.55
N ASN A 237 -3.95 -7.53 -8.12
CA ASN A 237 -3.04 -6.41 -8.36
C ASN A 237 -2.60 -5.76 -7.04
N VAL A 238 -3.49 -5.65 -6.06
CA VAL A 238 -3.17 -5.20 -4.69
C VAL A 238 -2.13 -6.12 -4.09
N MET A 239 -2.35 -7.43 -4.13
CA MET A 239 -1.38 -8.41 -3.62
C MET A 239 -0.01 -8.30 -4.31
N ARG A 240 0.04 -8.13 -5.63
CA ARG A 240 1.30 -7.90 -6.36
C ARG A 240 2.04 -6.68 -5.81
N SER A 241 1.31 -5.61 -5.57
CA SER A 241 1.86 -4.34 -5.08
C SER A 241 2.36 -4.47 -3.64
N LEU A 242 1.59 -5.10 -2.75
CA LEU A 242 2.00 -5.40 -1.38
C LEU A 242 3.31 -6.22 -1.33
N VAL A 243 3.46 -7.19 -2.24
CA VAL A 243 4.69 -7.99 -2.40
C VAL A 243 5.89 -7.12 -2.78
N GLN A 244 5.73 -6.24 -3.77
CA GLN A 244 6.77 -5.33 -4.21
C GLN A 244 7.22 -4.39 -3.09
N ILE A 245 6.26 -3.81 -2.36
CA ILE A 245 6.53 -2.89 -1.25
C ILE A 245 7.30 -3.60 -0.12
N VAL A 246 6.90 -4.82 0.23
CA VAL A 246 7.61 -5.62 1.24
C VAL A 246 9.03 -5.95 0.77
N GLN A 247 9.22 -6.25 -0.51
CA GLN A 247 10.54 -6.51 -1.08
C GLN A 247 11.45 -5.27 -0.96
N GLU A 248 10.96 -4.09 -1.37
CA GLU A 248 11.70 -2.83 -1.28
C GLU A 248 12.06 -2.48 0.18
N PHE A 249 11.12 -2.68 1.10
CA PHE A 249 11.34 -2.50 2.52
C PHE A 249 12.49 -3.38 3.05
N ILE A 250 12.53 -4.65 2.65
CA ILE A 250 13.57 -5.59 3.07
C ILE A 250 14.95 -5.24 2.47
N GLU A 251 14.98 -4.79 1.22
CA GLU A 251 16.21 -4.39 0.54
C GLU A 251 16.80 -3.09 1.11
N GLY A 252 16.04 -2.38 1.95
CA GLY A 252 16.46 -1.12 2.57
C GLY A 252 16.56 0.02 1.57
N GLY A 253 15.92 -0.12 0.40
CA GLY A 253 15.78 0.95 -0.58
C GLY A 253 14.95 2.11 -0.02
N GLU A 254 15.11 3.29 -0.63
CA GLU A 254 14.08 4.32 -0.49
C GLU A 254 12.83 3.77 -1.17
N ILE A 255 11.77 3.58 -0.40
CA ILE A 255 10.45 3.37 -0.96
C ILE A 255 10.04 4.70 -1.59
N GLU A 256 10.10 4.77 -2.92
CA GLU A 256 9.77 5.98 -3.66
C GLU A 256 8.26 6.15 -3.70
N LEU A 257 7.76 7.00 -2.79
CA LEU A 257 6.40 7.49 -2.88
C LEU A 257 6.36 8.55 -3.98
N ILE A 258 5.61 8.24 -5.04
CA ILE A 258 5.23 9.20 -6.06
C ILE A 258 4.25 10.17 -5.41
N GLU A 259 4.74 11.38 -5.19
CA GLU A 259 3.88 12.50 -4.86
C GLU A 259 3.09 12.90 -6.11
N GLU A 260 1.77 12.71 -6.12
CA GLU A 260 0.94 13.31 -7.17
C GLU A 260 1.10 14.82 -7.09
N LYS A 261 1.46 15.43 -8.22
CA LYS A 261 1.66 16.87 -8.33
C LYS A 261 0.42 17.52 -8.88
N THR A 262 0.27 18.81 -8.55
CA THR A 262 -0.79 19.62 -9.15
C THR A 262 -0.71 19.58 -10.67
N LYS A 263 -1.84 19.26 -11.30
CA LYS A 263 -1.99 19.19 -12.76
C LYS A 263 -3.01 20.20 -13.23
N ILE A 264 -2.74 20.79 -14.39
CA ILE A 264 -3.64 21.73 -15.04
C ILE A 264 -3.92 21.21 -16.44
N MET A 265 -5.20 21.22 -16.81
CA MET A 265 -5.65 21.02 -18.17
C MET A 265 -6.42 22.27 -18.61
N VAL A 266 -6.17 22.72 -19.84
CA VAL A 266 -6.97 23.77 -20.48
C VAL A 266 -7.52 23.21 -21.78
N TYR A 267 -8.83 23.37 -21.98
CA TYR A 267 -9.45 23.05 -23.26
C TYR A 267 -10.33 24.19 -23.74
N ILE A 268 -10.48 24.27 -25.07
CA ILE A 268 -11.40 25.18 -25.74
C ILE A 268 -12.42 24.37 -26.52
N ARG A 269 -13.69 24.76 -26.41
CA ARG A 269 -14.79 24.15 -27.16
C ARG A 269 -15.40 25.15 -28.13
N PHE A 270 -15.67 24.68 -29.34
CA PHE A 270 -16.60 25.28 -30.29
C PHE A 270 -17.84 24.41 -30.36
N TYR A 271 -18.99 24.97 -29.98
CA TYR A 271 -20.22 24.18 -29.83
C TYR A 271 -21.42 24.94 -30.37
N GLY A 272 -22.44 24.20 -30.80
CA GLY A 272 -23.62 24.75 -31.45
C GLY A 272 -24.60 23.63 -31.76
N ASP A 273 -25.64 23.92 -32.53
CA ASP A 273 -26.72 22.97 -32.80
C ASP A 273 -26.24 21.66 -33.51
N ASP A 274 -26.44 21.56 -34.81
CA ASP A 274 -25.91 20.48 -35.61
C ASP A 274 -25.04 21.09 -36.72
N PHE A 275 -23.75 20.73 -36.74
CA PHE A 275 -22.80 21.23 -37.73
C PHE A 275 -21.84 20.12 -38.22
N PRO A 276 -21.27 20.27 -39.44
CA PRO A 276 -20.36 19.27 -40.00
C PRO A 276 -18.98 19.34 -39.33
N LEU A 277 -18.66 18.35 -38.50
CA LEU A 277 -17.40 18.29 -37.76
C LEU A 277 -16.19 18.18 -38.69
N GLU A 278 -16.32 17.42 -39.78
CA GLU A 278 -15.24 17.23 -40.75
C GLU A 278 -14.87 18.54 -41.46
N GLU A 279 -15.88 19.33 -41.86
CA GLU A 279 -15.63 20.63 -42.49
C GLU A 279 -14.99 21.62 -41.50
N VAL A 280 -15.43 21.61 -40.23
CA VAL A 280 -14.84 22.44 -39.17
C VAL A 280 -13.38 22.05 -38.93
N THR A 281 -13.08 20.75 -38.78
CA THR A 281 -11.72 20.23 -38.62
C THR A 281 -10.84 20.61 -39.81
N GLU A 282 -11.31 20.42 -41.04
CA GLU A 282 -10.55 20.76 -42.26
C GLU A 282 -10.24 22.27 -42.33
N LYS A 283 -11.24 23.13 -42.08
CA LYS A 283 -11.07 24.58 -42.14
C LYS A 283 -10.15 25.10 -41.03
N ILE A 284 -10.33 24.63 -39.80
CA ILE A 284 -9.43 24.97 -38.69
C ILE A 284 -8.03 24.43 -39.00
N GLY A 285 -7.92 23.27 -39.64
CA GLY A 285 -6.64 22.64 -39.99
C GLY A 285 -5.87 22.20 -38.75
N LEU A 286 -6.59 21.67 -37.75
CA LEU A 286 -6.08 21.02 -36.55
C LEU A 286 -6.97 19.82 -36.26
N GLU A 287 -6.40 18.73 -35.78
CA GLU A 287 -7.18 17.62 -35.25
C GLU A 287 -7.74 18.00 -33.86
N PRO A 288 -9.04 17.78 -33.61
CA PRO A 288 -9.62 17.94 -32.28
C PRO A 288 -9.08 16.85 -31.35
N THR A 289 -9.02 17.18 -30.06
CA THR A 289 -8.83 16.17 -29.00
C THR A 289 -10.09 15.34 -28.83
N LYS A 290 -11.25 15.99 -28.96
CA LYS A 290 -12.55 15.35 -28.76
C LYS A 290 -13.62 15.99 -29.65
N THR A 291 -14.54 15.16 -30.12
CA THR A 291 -15.74 15.59 -30.83
C THR A 291 -16.96 14.91 -30.26
N GLU A 292 -18.07 15.63 -30.20
CA GLU A 292 -19.36 15.11 -29.76
C GLU A 292 -20.40 15.52 -30.79
N LYS A 293 -21.20 14.58 -31.28
CA LYS A 293 -22.26 14.87 -32.25
C LYS A 293 -23.62 14.92 -31.57
N LYS A 294 -24.39 15.97 -31.84
CA LYS A 294 -25.73 16.10 -31.31
C LYS A 294 -26.58 14.86 -31.60
N GLY A 295 -27.27 14.37 -30.58
CA GLY A 295 -28.15 13.21 -30.68
C GLY A 295 -27.44 11.86 -30.65
N GLU A 296 -26.10 11.81 -30.62
CA GLU A 296 -25.38 10.56 -30.34
C GLU A 296 -25.46 10.21 -28.86
N GLU A 297 -25.46 8.90 -28.57
CA GLU A 297 -25.55 8.37 -27.21
C GLU A 297 -24.25 8.61 -26.46
N MET A 298 -24.35 9.19 -25.26
CA MET A 298 -23.20 9.41 -24.39
C MET A 298 -22.80 8.07 -23.76
N ILE A 299 -21.59 7.61 -24.06
CA ILE A 299 -21.04 6.39 -23.48
C ILE A 299 -20.20 6.78 -22.25
N PRO A 300 -20.53 6.28 -21.04
CA PRO A 300 -19.73 6.57 -19.85
C PRO A 300 -18.32 5.95 -19.98
N PRO A 301 -17.32 6.48 -19.25
CA PRO A 301 -15.93 6.01 -19.33
C PRO A 301 -15.76 4.51 -19.09
N ASN A 302 -16.63 3.91 -18.26
CA ASN A 302 -16.63 2.49 -17.97
C ASN A 302 -17.28 1.61 -19.06
N GLY A 303 -17.72 2.21 -20.17
CA GLY A 303 -18.38 1.53 -21.30
C GLY A 303 -19.78 0.98 -21.01
N ARG A 304 -20.29 1.10 -19.78
CA ARG A 304 -21.56 0.49 -19.35
C ARG A 304 -22.69 1.50 -19.41
N VAL A 305 -23.40 1.53 -20.54
CA VAL A 305 -24.61 2.34 -20.71
C VAL A 305 -25.72 1.80 -19.80
N ASN A 306 -26.31 2.66 -18.97
CA ASN A 306 -27.48 2.30 -18.18
C ASN A 306 -28.71 2.19 -19.11
N PRO A 307 -29.31 1.00 -19.31
CA PRO A 307 -30.41 0.81 -20.25
C PRO A 307 -31.67 1.62 -19.89
N ASN A 308 -31.82 1.99 -18.61
CA ASN A 308 -32.95 2.79 -18.11
C ASN A 308 -32.68 4.30 -18.13
N PHE A 309 -31.43 4.72 -18.39
CA PHE A 309 -31.03 6.13 -18.37
C PHE A 309 -30.04 6.43 -19.50
N ARG A 310 -30.57 6.49 -20.72
CA ARG A 310 -29.79 6.89 -21.90
C ARG A 310 -29.66 8.40 -21.97
N ARG A 311 -28.43 8.89 -22.11
CA ARG A 311 -28.13 10.31 -22.31
C ARG A 311 -27.64 10.50 -23.73
N TYR A 312 -27.98 11.64 -24.32
CA TYR A 312 -27.55 12.01 -25.66
C TYR A 312 -26.95 13.40 -25.62
N TYR A 313 -25.97 13.66 -26.48
CA TYR A 313 -25.37 14.98 -26.57
C TYR A 313 -26.42 16.01 -27.02
N PRO A 314 -26.65 17.09 -26.24
CA PRO A 314 -27.67 18.08 -26.57
C PRO A 314 -27.26 18.99 -27.74
N GLU A 315 -25.96 19.02 -28.06
CA GLU A 315 -25.33 19.90 -29.04
C GLU A 315 -24.12 19.20 -29.68
N THR A 316 -23.68 19.72 -30.83
CA THR A 316 -22.46 19.26 -31.50
C THR A 316 -21.29 20.07 -30.95
N CYS A 317 -20.16 19.42 -30.67
CA CYS A 317 -19.00 20.02 -30.04
C CYS A 317 -17.70 19.59 -30.73
N TRP A 318 -16.81 20.55 -30.93
CA TRP A 318 -15.43 20.37 -31.37
C TRP A 318 -14.51 20.91 -30.26
N GLU A 319 -13.60 20.10 -29.75
CA GLU A 319 -12.73 20.44 -28.60
C GLU A 319 -11.25 20.27 -28.93
N LEU A 320 -10.43 21.20 -28.42
CA LEU A 320 -8.98 21.09 -28.38
C LEU A 320 -8.50 21.26 -26.93
N SER A 321 -7.80 20.25 -26.40
CA SER A 321 -7.26 20.20 -25.04
C SER A 321 -5.74 20.17 -25.03
N THR A 322 -5.15 20.62 -23.92
CA THR A 322 -3.73 20.39 -23.58
C THR A 322 -3.48 19.00 -22.99
N GLU A 323 -4.53 18.25 -22.64
CA GLU A 323 -4.47 17.17 -21.64
C GLU A 323 -3.99 17.68 -20.27
N TYR A 324 -3.93 16.79 -19.27
CA TYR A 324 -3.33 17.14 -17.99
C TYR A 324 -1.81 17.21 -18.09
N GLU A 325 -1.25 18.33 -17.63
CA GLU A 325 0.19 18.51 -17.49
C GLU A 325 0.52 18.87 -16.04
N GLU A 326 1.60 18.29 -15.49
CA GLU A 326 2.12 18.64 -14.17
C GLU A 326 2.70 20.06 -14.19
N THR A 327 1.95 21.00 -13.63
CA THR A 327 2.36 22.39 -13.52
C THR A 327 1.45 23.14 -12.57
N ILE A 328 2.00 24.13 -11.87
CA ILE A 328 1.21 25.11 -11.11
C ILE A 328 0.93 26.37 -11.94
N PHE A 329 1.48 26.50 -13.16
CA PHE A 329 1.41 27.71 -13.97
C PHE A 329 0.32 27.60 -15.03
N PHE A 330 -0.85 28.20 -14.76
CA PHE A 330 -1.95 28.26 -15.73
C PHE A 330 -1.55 28.93 -17.06
N GLU A 331 -0.63 29.91 -17.01
CA GLU A 331 -0.18 30.63 -18.19
C GLU A 331 0.41 29.70 -19.26
N ASP A 332 1.18 28.69 -18.85
CA ASP A 332 1.85 27.77 -19.78
C ASP A 332 0.82 26.98 -20.57
N GLN A 333 -0.21 26.43 -19.90
CA GLN A 333 -1.28 25.68 -20.54
C GLN A 333 -2.11 26.55 -21.48
N MET A 334 -2.47 27.76 -21.05
CA MET A 334 -3.24 28.67 -21.90
C MET A 334 -2.45 29.13 -23.13
N ASN A 335 -1.13 29.33 -23.00
CA ASN A 335 -0.27 29.69 -24.12
C ASN A 335 -0.24 28.58 -25.19
N GLN A 336 -0.26 27.30 -24.81
CA GLN A 336 -0.32 26.20 -25.78
C GLN A 336 -1.57 26.27 -26.68
N ILE A 337 -2.73 26.59 -26.12
CA ILE A 337 -3.97 26.78 -26.88
C ILE A 337 -3.88 28.01 -27.79
N ILE A 338 -3.40 29.14 -27.25
CA ILE A 338 -3.26 30.39 -28.01
C ILE A 338 -2.31 30.21 -29.19
N GLU A 339 -1.17 29.56 -29.00
CA GLU A 339 -0.17 29.35 -30.05
C GLU A 339 -0.74 28.53 -31.22
N LYS A 340 -1.57 27.52 -30.94
CA LYS A 340 -2.24 26.71 -31.95
C LYS A 340 -3.35 27.47 -32.71
N LEU A 341 -4.09 28.36 -32.04
CA LEU A 341 -5.32 28.94 -32.59
C LEU A 341 -5.23 30.43 -32.99
N ARG A 342 -4.22 31.18 -32.54
CA ARG A 342 -4.14 32.64 -32.78
C ARG A 342 -4.14 33.03 -34.26
N SER A 343 -3.50 32.22 -35.13
CA SER A 343 -3.49 32.46 -36.58
C SER A 343 -4.80 32.07 -37.28
N LYS A 344 -5.71 31.41 -36.57
CA LYS A 344 -6.95 30.82 -37.09
C LYS A 344 -8.20 31.59 -36.66
N THR A 345 -8.06 32.70 -35.93
CA THR A 345 -9.18 33.50 -35.40
C THR A 345 -10.16 33.95 -36.48
N PHE A 346 -9.68 34.33 -37.66
CA PHE A 346 -10.54 34.68 -38.79
C PHE A 346 -11.42 33.51 -39.23
N VAL A 347 -10.83 32.32 -39.41
CA VAL A 347 -11.54 31.11 -39.83
C VAL A 347 -12.53 30.66 -38.75
N ILE A 348 -12.13 30.73 -37.48
CA ILE A 348 -13.00 30.44 -36.34
C ILE A 348 -14.24 31.33 -36.36
N ASN A 349 -14.07 32.64 -36.60
CA ASN A 349 -15.20 33.57 -36.66
C ASN A 349 -16.08 33.37 -37.90
N GLU A 350 -15.51 33.00 -39.05
CA GLU A 350 -16.30 32.61 -40.24
C GLU A 350 -17.18 31.38 -39.93
N LEU A 351 -16.61 30.35 -39.30
CA LEU A 351 -17.35 29.16 -38.87
C LEU A 351 -18.42 29.49 -37.83
N ARG A 352 -18.09 30.38 -36.88
CA ARG A 352 -19.02 30.89 -35.86
C ARG A 352 -20.23 31.54 -36.49
N GLU A 353 -20.04 32.45 -37.44
CA GLU A 353 -21.13 33.12 -38.14
C GLU A 353 -21.92 32.15 -39.02
N LYS A 354 -21.24 31.25 -39.73
CA LYS A 354 -21.86 30.28 -40.64
C LYS A 354 -22.78 29.30 -39.92
N TYR A 355 -22.36 28.77 -38.77
CA TYR A 355 -23.09 27.72 -38.04
C TYR A 355 -23.70 28.19 -36.72
N GLY A 356 -23.57 29.48 -36.37
CA GLY A 356 -24.02 30.00 -35.07
C GLY A 356 -23.27 29.37 -33.89
N LEU A 357 -21.97 29.07 -34.07
CA LEU A 357 -21.18 28.45 -33.01
C LEU A 357 -21.00 29.42 -31.83
N LYS A 358 -20.85 28.84 -30.66
CA LYS A 358 -20.39 29.50 -29.44
C LYS A 358 -19.03 28.94 -29.07
N SER A 359 -18.29 29.67 -28.25
CA SER A 359 -17.03 29.17 -27.73
C SER A 359 -16.87 29.43 -26.25
N HIS A 360 -16.24 28.50 -25.53
CA HIS A 360 -15.79 28.73 -24.16
C HIS A 360 -14.42 28.08 -23.96
N VAL A 361 -13.66 28.62 -23.01
CA VAL A 361 -12.42 27.99 -22.51
C VAL A 361 -12.73 27.42 -21.13
N GLN A 362 -12.31 26.19 -20.87
CA GLN A 362 -12.37 25.60 -19.54
C GLN A 362 -10.97 25.33 -19.03
N VAL A 363 -10.76 25.66 -17.76
CA VAL A 363 -9.57 25.30 -17.00
C VAL A 363 -10.00 24.25 -15.99
N VAL A 364 -9.30 23.12 -15.96
CA VAL A 364 -9.51 22.05 -14.98
C VAL A 364 -8.24 21.91 -14.16
N LEU A 365 -8.38 22.11 -12.85
CA LEU A 365 -7.29 22.10 -11.88
C LEU A 365 -7.45 20.86 -10.99
N GLN A 366 -6.42 20.03 -10.95
CA GLN A 366 -6.24 19.00 -9.93
C GLN A 366 -5.17 19.51 -8.98
N VAL A 367 -5.61 19.99 -7.82
CA VAL A 367 -4.74 20.56 -6.80
C VAL A 367 -4.36 19.46 -5.82
N GLU A 368 -3.09 19.10 -5.83
CA GLU A 368 -2.54 18.05 -4.98
C GLU A 368 -1.69 18.68 -3.88
N ASN A 369 -1.75 18.14 -2.66
CA ASN A 369 -0.88 18.53 -1.53
C ASN A 369 -0.90 20.02 -1.18
N GLY A 370 -2.02 20.67 -1.48
CA GLY A 370 -2.18 22.12 -1.35
C GLY A 370 -1.21 22.95 -2.18
N GLU A 371 -0.58 22.38 -3.21
CA GLU A 371 0.18 23.13 -4.20
C GLU A 371 -0.77 24.00 -5.05
N THR A 372 -1.04 25.21 -4.57
CA THR A 372 -2.03 26.09 -5.19
C THR A 372 -1.58 26.61 -6.56
N PRO A 373 -2.38 26.42 -7.63
CA PRO A 373 -2.09 26.97 -8.95
C PRO A 373 -1.98 28.50 -8.96
N ILE A 374 -1.04 29.01 -9.74
CA ILE A 374 -0.92 30.43 -10.06
C ILE A 374 -1.78 30.72 -11.28
N ILE A 375 -2.92 31.38 -11.03
CA ILE A 375 -3.89 31.75 -12.07
C ILE A 375 -3.76 33.24 -12.38
N THR A 376 -3.29 33.57 -13.59
CA THR A 376 -3.20 34.94 -14.08
C THR A 376 -3.73 35.03 -15.50
N LEU A 377 -4.62 35.99 -15.76
CA LEU A 377 -5.11 36.30 -17.11
C LEU A 377 -4.37 37.54 -17.63
N ASP A 378 -3.42 37.32 -18.52
CA ASP A 378 -2.65 38.41 -19.12
C ASP A 378 -3.40 39.08 -20.29
N LYS A 379 -2.86 40.19 -20.80
CA LYS A 379 -3.46 40.93 -21.93
C LYS A 379 -3.51 40.11 -23.23
N ARG A 380 -2.61 39.14 -23.42
CA ARG A 380 -2.60 38.30 -24.63
C ARG A 380 -3.76 37.31 -24.58
N MET A 381 -3.99 36.67 -23.44
CA MET A 381 -5.08 35.73 -23.21
C MET A 381 -6.45 36.42 -23.33
N ILE A 382 -6.61 37.56 -22.64
CA ILE A 382 -7.86 38.33 -22.68
C ILE A 382 -8.18 38.76 -24.12
N ARG A 383 -7.17 39.23 -24.87
CA ARG A 383 -7.35 39.62 -26.27
C ARG A 383 -7.69 38.43 -27.16
N PHE A 384 -7.05 37.28 -26.97
CA PHE A 384 -7.35 36.09 -27.75
C PHE A 384 -8.80 35.62 -27.52
N ALA A 385 -9.23 35.49 -26.26
CA ALA A 385 -10.60 35.12 -25.92
C ALA A 385 -11.63 36.11 -26.52
N HIS A 386 -11.32 37.42 -26.47
CA HIS A 386 -12.15 38.43 -27.11
C HIS A 386 -12.20 38.29 -28.64
N GLN A 387 -11.07 37.99 -29.29
CA GLN A 387 -10.98 37.89 -30.75
C GLN A 387 -11.82 36.75 -31.35
N ILE A 388 -12.06 35.69 -30.59
CA ILE A 388 -12.90 34.55 -31.01
C ILE A 388 -14.32 34.62 -30.43
N GLU A 389 -14.66 35.71 -29.73
CA GLU A 389 -15.92 35.90 -28.99
C GLU A 389 -16.24 34.71 -28.09
N THR A 390 -15.28 34.36 -27.22
CA THR A 390 -15.51 33.40 -26.14
C THR A 390 -16.58 33.91 -25.19
N GLU A 391 -17.58 33.07 -24.91
CA GLU A 391 -18.69 33.34 -24.00
C GLU A 391 -18.19 33.48 -22.55
N TYR A 392 -17.27 32.60 -22.12
CA TYR A 392 -16.67 32.61 -20.79
C TYR A 392 -15.38 31.79 -20.71
N ILE A 393 -14.61 32.03 -19.65
CA ILE A 393 -13.52 31.16 -19.19
C ILE A 393 -13.98 30.53 -17.86
N GLY A 394 -14.19 29.21 -17.86
CA GLY A 394 -14.61 28.44 -16.70
C GLY A 394 -13.43 27.86 -15.93
N PHE A 395 -13.60 27.66 -14.61
CA PHE A 395 -12.61 27.05 -13.74
C PHE A 395 -13.28 25.95 -12.91
N ASP A 396 -12.88 24.70 -13.14
CA ASP A 396 -13.25 23.55 -12.33
C ASP A 396 -12.04 23.16 -11.48
N MET A 397 -12.26 22.99 -10.19
CA MET A 397 -11.19 22.71 -9.24
C MET A 397 -11.53 21.48 -8.43
N TYR A 398 -10.63 20.50 -8.50
CA TYR A 398 -10.63 19.30 -7.67
C TYR A 398 -9.50 19.48 -6.65
N LEU A 399 -9.87 19.55 -5.38
CA LEU A 399 -8.94 19.72 -4.27
C LEU A 399 -8.73 18.35 -3.63
N MET A 400 -7.50 17.83 -3.71
CA MET A 400 -7.09 16.62 -3.00
C MET A 400 -6.24 17.05 -1.79
N PRO A 401 -6.63 16.66 -0.56
CA PRO A 401 -6.00 17.15 0.66
C PRO A 401 -4.57 16.59 0.89
N TYR A 402 -3.85 17.25 1.81
CA TYR A 402 -2.40 17.19 2.03
C TYR A 402 -1.79 15.81 2.31
N ASP A 403 -2.57 14.80 2.72
CA ASP A 403 -2.06 13.50 3.15
C ASP A 403 -2.47 12.34 2.21
N GLU A 404 -3.17 12.62 1.10
CA GLU A 404 -3.81 11.58 0.29
C GLU A 404 -3.04 11.13 -0.97
N ASN A 405 -1.89 11.72 -1.26
CA ASN A 405 -1.34 11.72 -2.63
C ASN A 405 0.05 11.13 -2.79
N LEU A 406 0.62 10.60 -1.73
CA LEU A 406 1.87 9.84 -1.80
C LEU A 406 1.54 8.41 -2.21
N ARG A 407 1.66 8.11 -3.50
CA ARG A 407 1.33 6.81 -4.08
C ARG A 407 2.56 5.98 -4.32
N PHE A 408 2.43 4.68 -4.14
CA PHE A 408 3.41 3.74 -4.65
C PHE A 408 3.18 3.53 -6.14
N GLU A 409 4.24 3.49 -6.95
CA GLU A 409 4.10 3.09 -8.36
C GLU A 409 3.63 1.64 -8.39
N SER A 410 2.34 1.44 -8.68
CA SER A 410 1.74 0.13 -8.71
C SER A 410 0.73 0.04 -9.84
N ASP A 411 0.60 -1.14 -10.44
CA ASP A 411 -0.24 -1.39 -11.61
C ASP A 411 -1.74 -1.15 -11.31
N GLY A 412 -2.18 0.11 -11.38
CA GLY A 412 -3.59 0.49 -11.24
C GLY A 412 -4.18 0.36 -9.83
N VAL A 413 -3.35 0.28 -8.79
CA VAL A 413 -3.78 0.28 -7.39
C VAL A 413 -3.30 1.57 -6.72
N THR A 414 -4.18 2.19 -5.94
CA THR A 414 -3.81 3.39 -5.19
C THR A 414 -3.39 2.99 -3.80
N PHE A 415 -2.17 3.37 -3.43
CA PHE A 415 -1.68 3.30 -2.06
C PHE A 415 -1.45 4.72 -1.57
N LYS A 416 -1.61 4.99 -0.28
CA LYS A 416 -1.18 6.28 0.34
C LYS A 416 -0.08 5.99 1.32
N GLY A 417 1.02 6.73 1.35
CA GLY A 417 2.03 6.53 2.39
C GLY A 417 2.86 7.75 2.76
N ARG A 418 3.82 7.60 3.68
CA ARG A 418 4.68 8.71 4.14
C ARG A 418 6.16 8.47 3.81
N ARG A 419 6.84 9.52 3.36
CA ARG A 419 8.25 9.43 2.93
C ARG A 419 9.14 9.29 4.15
N LEU A 420 9.91 8.19 4.22
CA LEU A 420 11.02 8.09 5.16
C LEU A 420 12.08 9.13 4.78
N ARG A 421 12.53 9.92 5.75
CA ARG A 421 13.66 10.84 5.57
C ARG A 421 14.96 10.27 6.12
#